data_AF-A0A2G9M5A1-F1
#
_entry.id   AF-A0A2G9M5A1-F1
#
_cell.length_a   1.000
_cell.length_b   1.000
_cell.length_c   1.000
_cell.angle_alpha   90.00
_cell.angle_beta   90.00
_cell.angle_gamma   90.00
#
_symmetry.space_group_name_H-M   'P 1'
#
loop_
_entity.id
_entity.type
_entity.pdbx_description
1 polymer ?
#
loop_
_entity_poly.entity_id
_entity_poly.type
_entity_poly.pdbx_seq_one_letter_code
_entity_poly.pdbx_strand_id
1 'polypeptide(L)' 'MSQEKLLQLREQLSLMERRLKPLEWDLGRNQINEFKKRKLEQLRVEMKTLSQELHDLESQ' A
#
# COMPACT_ATOMS: atom_id res chain seq x y z
N MET A 1 -21.62 6.91 -9.39
CA MET A 1 -20.84 6.60 -8.17
C MET A 1 -19.56 5.86 -8.56
N SER A 2 -18.64 6.48 -9.32
CA SER A 2 -17.45 5.75 -9.81
C SER A 2 -16.14 6.55 -9.75
N GLN A 3 -16.12 7.84 -10.15
CA GLN A 3 -14.87 8.61 -10.16
C GLN A 3 -14.35 9.01 -8.78
N GLU A 4 -15.20 9.46 -7.86
CA GLU A 4 -14.75 9.86 -6.51
C GLU A 4 -14.16 8.68 -5.73
N LYS A 5 -14.76 7.50 -5.83
CA LYS A 5 -14.27 6.30 -5.16
C LYS A 5 -12.93 5.82 -5.74
N LEU A 6 -12.77 5.90 -7.06
CA LEU A 6 -11.48 5.64 -7.73
C LEU A 6 -10.39 6.63 -7.31
N LEU A 7 -10.72 7.92 -7.22
CA LEU A 7 -9.80 8.96 -6.75
C LEU A 7 -9.37 8.70 -5.30
N GLN A 8 -10.32 8.38 -4.42
CA GLN A 8 -10.04 8.04 -3.02
C GLN A 8 -9.14 6.80 -2.90
N LEU A 9 -9.41 5.74 -3.65
CA LEU A 9 -8.57 4.53 -3.66
C LEU A 9 -7.16 4.82 -4.16
N ARG A 10 -7.02 5.63 -5.22
CA ARG A 10 -5.71 6.06 -5.75
C ARG A 10 -4.94 6.91 -4.74
N GLU A 11 -5.62 7.83 -4.04
CA GLU A 11 -4.99 8.60 -2.95
C GLU A 11 -4.54 7.71 -1.80
N GLN A 12 -5.38 6.77 -1.38
CA GLN A 12 -5.05 5.83 -0.31
C GLN A 12 -3.84 4.97 -0.69
N LEU A 13 -3.80 4.45 -1.92
CA LEU A 13 -2.64 3.71 -2.44
C LEU A 13 -1.36 4.55 -2.42
N SER A 14 -1.43 5.79 -2.91
CA SER A 14 -0.28 6.73 -2.90
C SER A 14 0.22 7.02 -1.47
N LEU A 15 -0.70 7.22 -0.52
CA LEU A 15 -0.35 7.42 0.88
C LEU A 15 0.28 6.16 1.50
N MET A 16 -0.19 4.97 1.13
CA MET A 16 0.39 3.70 1.58
C MET A 16 1.79 3.51 1.01
N GLU A 17 2.01 3.74 -0.28
CA GLU A 17 3.33 3.66 -0.91
C GLU A 17 4.36 4.57 -0.21
N ARG A 18 3.95 5.79 0.16
CA ARG A 18 4.80 6.72 0.91
C ARG A 18 5.19 6.20 2.30
N ARG A 19 4.32 5.43 2.95
CA ARG A 19 4.60 4.78 4.25
C ARG A 19 5.45 3.52 4.08
N LEU A 20 5.33 2.84 2.95
CA LEU A 20 6.02 1.60 2.61
C LEU A 20 7.49 1.84 2.27
N LYS A 21 7.78 2.83 1.42
CA LYS A 21 9.14 3.11 0.92
C LYS A 21 10.22 3.24 2.02
N PRO A 22 10.01 3.98 3.13
CA PRO A 22 11.00 4.05 4.20
C PRO A 22 11.24 2.70 4.88
N LEU A 23 10.20 1.88 5.04
CA LEU A 23 10.31 0.55 5.64
C LEU A 23 11.03 -0.43 4.69
N GLU A 24 10.80 -0.33 3.38
CA GLU A 24 11.52 -1.12 2.39
C GLU A 24 12.99 -0.72 2.29
N TRP A 25 13.28 0.57 2.41
CA TRP A 25 14.64 1.08 2.49
C TRP A 25 15.36 0.57 3.74
N ASP A 26 14.72 0.64 4.91
CA ASP A 26 15.23 0.08 6.16
C ASP A 26 15.47 -1.43 6.03
N LEU A 27 14.54 -2.17 5.40
CA LEU A 27 14.65 -3.62 5.17
C LEU A 27 15.84 -3.95 4.27
N GLY A 28 16.00 -3.24 3.14
CA GLY A 28 17.09 -3.46 2.18
C GLY A 28 18.48 -3.22 2.78
N ARG A 29 18.56 -2.42 3.84
CA ARG A 29 19.80 -2.14 4.59
C ARG A 29 19.98 -3.05 5.81
N ASN A 30 19.08 -4.00 6.06
CA ASN A 30 19.00 -4.79 7.30
C ASN A 30 18.91 -3.93 8.58
N GLN A 31 18.35 -2.73 8.48
CA GLN A 31 18.16 -1.78 9.59
C GLN A 31 16.71 -1.78 10.13
N ILE A 32 15.86 -2.65 9.59
CA ILE A 32 14.49 -2.80 10.04
C ILE A 32 14.42 -3.68 11.30
N ASN A 33 13.59 -3.29 12.26
CA ASN A 33 13.28 -4.13 13.42
C ASN A 33 12.08 -5.04 13.14
N GLU A 34 11.91 -6.08 13.95
CA GLU A 34 10.82 -7.06 13.80
C GLU A 34 9.42 -6.42 13.82
N PHE A 35 9.21 -5.38 14.62
CA PHE A 35 7.95 -4.65 14.66
C PHE A 35 7.64 -3.94 13.33
N LYS A 36 8.61 -3.19 12.80
CA LYS A 36 8.53 -2.50 11.51
C LYS A 36 8.39 -3.50 10.36
N LYS A 37 9.04 -4.67 10.45
CA LYS A 37 8.94 -5.74 9.46
C LYS A 37 7.53 -6.32 9.39
N ARG A 38 6.90 -6.60 10.54
CA ARG A 38 5.49 -7.02 10.60
C ARG A 38 4.56 -5.94 10.04
N LYS A 39 4.82 -4.68 10.38
CA LYS A 39 4.05 -3.54 9.85
C LYS A 39 4.21 -3.40 8.33
N LEU A 40 5.43 -3.58 7.81
CA LEU A 40 5.72 -3.59 6.38
C LEU A 40 4.93 -4.70 5.67
N GLU A 41 4.92 -5.90 6.25
CA GLU A 41 4.17 -7.04 5.70
C GLU A 41 2.66 -6.79 5.69
N GLN A 42 2.10 -6.24 6.78
CA GLN A 42 0.69 -5.82 6.84
C GLN A 42 0.37 -4.77 5.76
N LEU A 43 1.20 -3.73 5.63
CA LEU A 43 1.00 -2.68 4.63
C LEU A 43 1.08 -3.22 3.20
N ARG A 44 1.94 -4.21 2.92
CA ARG A 44 2.01 -4.87 1.61
C ARG A 44 0.73 -5.64 1.29
N VAL A 45 0.18 -6.37 2.27
CA VAL A 45 -1.08 -7.10 2.10
C VAL A 45 -2.22 -6.12 1.85
N GLU A 46 -2.31 -5.06 2.64
CA GLU A 46 -3.36 -4.03 2.52
C GLU A 46 -3.29 -3.31 1.16
N MET A 47 -2.09 -2.92 0.73
CA MET A 47 -1.87 -2.31 -0.59
C MET A 47 -2.23 -3.24 -1.73
N LYS A 48 -1.94 -4.55 -1.62
CA LYS A 48 -2.33 -5.55 -2.61
C LYS A 48 -3.85 -5.66 -2.72
N THR A 49 -4.55 -5.70 -1.59
CA THR A 49 -6.02 -5.75 -1.55
C THR A 49 -6.63 -4.51 -2.20
N LEU A 50 -6.16 -3.31 -1.82
CA LEU A 50 -6.66 -2.06 -2.39
C LEU A 50 -6.33 -1.92 -3.89
N SER A 51 -5.18 -2.42 -4.32
CA SER A 51 -4.81 -2.43 -5.74
C SER A 51 -5.69 -3.37 -6.55
N GLN A 52 -6.06 -4.52 -5.97
CA GLN A 52 -7.02 -5.44 -6.59
C GLN A 52 -8.41 -4.82 -6.67
N GLU A 53 -8.90 -4.20 -5.59
CA GLU A 53 -10.20 -3.50 -5.58
C GLU A 53 -10.23 -2.38 -6.62
N LEU A 54 -9.15 -1.60 -6.74
CA LEU A 54 -9.00 -0.59 -7.77
C LEU A 54 -9.08 -1.21 -9.18
N HIS A 55 -8.33 -2.29 -9.43
CA HIS A 55 -8.31 -2.96 -10.73
C HIS A 55 -9.69 -3.52 -11.13
N ASP A 56 -10.39 -4.13 -10.16
CA ASP A 56 -11.73 -4.66 -10.37
C ASP A 56 -12.72 -3.54 -10.70
N LEU A 57 -12.62 -2.38 -10.04
CA LEU A 57 -13.43 -1.19 -10.31
C LEU A 57 -13.09 -0.51 -11.64
N GLU A 58 -11.84 -0.58 -12.10
CA GLU A 58 -11.41 -0.05 -13.41
C GLU A 58 -11.79 -0.96 -14.58
N SER A 59 -12.00 -2.25 -14.31
CA SER A 59 -12.35 -3.27 -15.31
C SER A 59 -13.87 -3.47 -15.47
N GLN A 60 -14.69 -2.78 -14.67
CA GLN A 60 -16.16 -2.71 -14.78
C GLN A 60 -16.62 -1.62 -15.74
#